data_AF-A0A969L2C9-F1
#
_entry.id   AF-A0A969L2C9-F1
#
_cell.length_a   1.000
_cell.length_b   1.000
_cell.length_c   1.000
_cell.angle_alpha   90.00
_cell.angle_beta   90.00
_cell.angle_gamma   90.00
#
_symmetry.space_group_name_H-M   'P 1'
#
loop_
_entity.id
_entity.type
_entity.pdbx_description
1 polymer ?
#
loop_
_entity_poly.entity_id
_entity_poly.type
_entity_poly.pdbx_seq_one_letter_code
_entity_poly.pdbx_strand_id
1 'polypeptide(L)' 'MYELAQERAERLEKAYREIKTLGGIIPICASCKKVRNDDGYWEQVETYITEHSEVWFSHGIYPDCMKALYPEYLTRE' A
#
# COMPACT_ATOMS: atom_id res chain seq x y z
N MET A 1 33.95 20.41 -13.21
CA MET A 1 33.78 18.95 -13.46
C MET A 1 33.08 18.24 -12.30
N TYR A 2 33.59 18.36 -11.07
CA TYR A 2 32.96 17.76 -9.87
C TYR A 2 31.56 18.35 -9.57
N GLU A 3 31.40 19.65 -9.73
CA GLU A 3 30.16 20.40 -9.48
C GLU A 3 28.98 19.96 -10.37
N LEU A 4 29.22 19.76 -11.67
CA LEU A 4 28.20 19.29 -12.62
C LEU A 4 27.74 17.86 -12.30
N ALA A 5 28.63 17.02 -11.78
CA ALA A 5 28.30 15.66 -11.38
C ALA A 5 27.43 15.64 -10.12
N GLN A 6 27.72 16.51 -9.14
CA GLN A 6 26.90 16.67 -7.93
C GLN A 6 25.51 17.20 -8.26
N GLU A 7 25.41 18.23 -9.10
CA GLU A 7 24.12 18.79 -9.50
C GLU A 7 23.24 17.75 -10.20
N ARG A 8 23.84 16.90 -11.05
CA ARG A 8 23.13 15.79 -11.70
C ARG A 8 22.67 14.73 -10.71
N ALA A 9 23.48 14.40 -9.71
CA ALA A 9 23.14 13.43 -8.68
C ALA A 9 21.95 13.92 -7.83
N GLU A 10 21.99 15.16 -7.36
CA GLU A 10 20.89 15.77 -6.61
C GLU A 10 19.60 15.85 -7.42
N ARG A 11 19.71 16.19 -8.72
CA ARG A 11 18.57 16.26 -9.62
C ARG A 11 17.95 14.88 -9.88
N LEU A 12 18.78 13.84 -10.02
CA LEU A 12 18.35 12.44 -10.12
C LEU A 12 17.63 11.99 -8.86
N GLU A 13 18.21 12.30 -7.70
CA GLU A 13 17.65 11.90 -6.42
C GLU A 13 16.34 12.61 -6.12
N LYS A 14 16.24 13.89 -6.50
CA LYS A 14 14.99 14.66 -6.41
C LYS A 14 13.90 14.11 -7.34
N ALA A 15 14.23 13.85 -8.61
CA ALA A 15 13.29 13.25 -9.56
C ALA A 15 12.83 11.86 -9.12
N TYR A 16 13.74 11.05 -8.56
CA TYR A 16 13.42 9.75 -7.98
C TYR A 16 12.45 9.89 -6.79
N ARG A 17 12.71 10.84 -5.88
CA ARG A 17 11.80 11.13 -4.77
C ARG A 17 10.44 11.63 -5.24
N GLU A 18 10.39 12.48 -6.26
CA GLU A 18 9.14 12.99 -6.86
C GLU A 18 8.32 11.89 -7.54
N ILE A 19 8.96 10.95 -8.25
CA ILE A 19 8.30 9.74 -8.77
C ILE A 19 7.74 8.88 -7.63
N LYS A 20 8.48 8.78 -6.51
CA LYS A 20 8.06 8.01 -5.33
C LYS A 20 6.90 8.69 -4.57
N THR A 21 6.80 10.03 -4.58
CA THR A 21 5.75 10.79 -3.87
C THR A 21 4.53 11.12 -4.73
N LEU A 22 4.68 11.23 -6.05
CA LEU A 22 3.55 11.26 -6.99
C LEU A 22 3.00 9.84 -7.15
N GLY A 23 2.47 9.32 -6.06
CA GLY A 23 1.76 8.05 -6.02
C GLY A 23 0.70 8.03 -7.11
N GLY A 24 0.90 7.13 -8.08
CA GLY A 24 -0.06 6.89 -9.14
C GLY A 24 -1.42 6.51 -8.56
N ILE A 25 -2.48 6.80 -9.31
CA ILE A 25 -3.82 6.31 -8.98
C ILE A 25 -3.77 4.79 -9.03
N ILE A 26 -3.96 4.13 -7.89
CA ILE A 26 -4.08 2.67 -7.82
C ILE A 26 -5.49 2.29 -8.31
N PRO A 27 -5.62 1.58 -9.44
CA PRO A 27 -6.92 1.16 -9.95
C PRO A 27 -7.50 0.06 -9.04
N ILE A 28 -8.55 0.39 -8.31
CA ILE A 28 -9.18 -0.49 -7.32
C ILE A 28 -10.64 -0.78 -7.69
N CYS A 29 -11.10 -2.01 -7.45
CA CYS A 29 -12.51 -2.35 -7.60
C CYS A 29 -13.33 -1.67 -6.50
N ALA A 30 -14.32 -0.86 -6.90
CA ALA A 30 -15.18 -0.13 -5.95
C ALA A 30 -15.95 -1.05 -4.99
N SER A 31 -16.28 -2.28 -5.42
CA SER A 31 -17.03 -3.24 -4.62
C SER A 31 -16.13 -4.09 -3.71
N CYS A 32 -15.18 -4.83 -4.27
CA CYS A 32 -14.41 -5.82 -3.51
C CYS A 32 -13.02 -5.33 -3.07
N LYS A 33 -12.63 -4.10 -3.41
CA LYS A 33 -11.35 -3.46 -3.03
C LYS A 33 -10.08 -4.17 -3.51
N LYS A 34 -10.20 -5.14 -4.43
CA LYS A 34 -9.04 -5.69 -5.14
C LYS A 34 -8.38 -4.63 -6.02
N VAL A 35 -7.06 -4.70 -6.14
CA VAL A 35 -6.26 -3.85 -7.01
C VAL A 35 -6.06 -4.56 -8.35
N ARG A 36 -6.10 -3.79 -9.44
CA ARG A 36 -5.68 -4.27 -10.76
C ARG A 36 -4.19 -3.98 -10.92
N ASN A 37 -3.38 -5.03 -11.01
CA ASN A 37 -1.93 -4.90 -11.20
C ASN A 37 -1.57 -4.58 -12.67
N ASP A 38 -0.28 -4.37 -12.93
CA ASP A 38 0.23 -3.98 -14.26
C ASP A 38 0.03 -5.07 -15.32
N ASP A 39 -0.01 -6.35 -14.91
CA ASP A 39 -0.34 -7.48 -15.78
C ASP A 39 -1.85 -7.60 -16.05
N GLY A 40 -2.66 -6.74 -15.43
CA GLY A 40 -4.11 -6.68 -15.60
C GLY A 40 -4.90 -7.67 -14.74
N TYR A 41 -4.26 -8.40 -13.84
CA TYR A 41 -4.91 -9.31 -12.89
C TYR A 41 -5.44 -8.56 -11.66
N TRP A 42 -6.41 -9.18 -10.99
CA TRP A 42 -7.00 -8.66 -9.76
C TRP A 42 -6.44 -9.38 -8.53
N GLU A 43 -5.80 -8.62 -7.64
CA GLU A 43 -5.19 -9.13 -6.41
C GLU A 43 -5.65 -8.36 -5.18
N GLN A 44 -5.33 -8.87 -3.99
CA GLN A 44 -5.63 -8.19 -2.74
C GLN A 44 -4.80 -6.91 -2.61
N VAL A 45 -5.37 -5.88 -2.01
CA VAL A 45 -4.69 -4.58 -1.85
C VAL A 45 -3.44 -4.73 -0.98
N GLU A 46 -3.50 -5.59 0.02
CA GLU A 46 -2.39 -5.90 0.91
C GLU A 46 -1.21 -6.50 0.14
N THR A 47 -1.49 -7.44 -0.77
CA THR A 47 -0.49 -8.04 -1.67
C THR A 47 0.16 -6.98 -2.53
N TYR A 48 -0.64 -6.20 -3.26
CA TYR A 48 -0.12 -5.16 -4.16
C TYR A 48 0.78 -4.16 -3.41
N ILE A 49 0.33 -3.66 -2.26
CA ILE A 49 1.08 -2.64 -1.51
C ILE A 49 2.37 -3.22 -0.92
N THR A 50 2.37 -4.46 -0.41
CA THR A 50 3.59 -5.09 0.10
C THR A 50 4.61 -5.39 -1.01
N GLU A 51 4.17 -5.70 -2.24
CA GLU A 51 5.07 -5.92 -3.38
C GLU A 51 5.65 -4.61 -3.95
N HIS A 52 4.89 -3.52 -3.89
CA HIS A 52 5.25 -2.23 -4.51
C HIS A 52 5.74 -1.17 -3.49
N SER A 53 5.88 -1.53 -2.21
CA SER A 53 6.36 -0.63 -1.17
C SER A 53 7.05 -1.37 -0.02
N GLU A 54 7.70 -0.62 0.88
CA GLU A 54 8.37 -1.18 2.06
C GLU A 54 7.41 -1.34 3.27
N VAL A 55 6.13 -1.63 3.00
CA VAL A 55 5.05 -1.69 4.00
C VAL A 55 4.57 -3.12 4.24
N TRP A 56 4.33 -3.44 5.51
CA TRP A 56 3.81 -4.73 5.97
C TRP A 56 2.45 -4.56 6.66
N PHE A 57 1.53 -5.49 6.40
CA PHE A 57 0.22 -5.54 7.04
C PHE A 57 0.20 -6.54 8.19
N SER A 58 -0.35 -6.11 9.33
CA SER A 58 -0.76 -7.02 10.40
C SER A 58 -2.26 -7.27 10.32
N HIS A 59 -2.69 -8.44 10.80
CA HIS A 59 -4.10 -8.81 10.82
C HIS A 59 -4.63 -8.73 12.24
N GLY A 60 -5.47 -7.72 12.50
CA GLY A 60 -6.21 -7.56 13.73
C GLY A 60 -7.71 -7.46 13.43
N ILE A 61 -8.54 -7.83 14.40
CA ILE A 61 -9.98 -7.65 14.32
C ILE A 61 -10.38 -6.43 15.15
N TYR A 62 -11.04 -5.46 14.52
CA TYR A 62 -11.56 -4.29 15.22
C TYR A 62 -12.64 -4.73 16.23
N PRO A 63 -12.74 -4.15 17.44
CA PRO A 63 -13.68 -4.61 18.46
C PRO A 63 -15.14 -4.70 18.00
N ASP A 64 -15.60 -3.79 17.14
CA ASP A 64 -16.97 -3.86 16.62
C ASP A 64 -17.14 -4.97 15.58
N CYS A 65 -16.11 -5.25 14.78
CA CYS A 65 -16.10 -6.43 13.92
C CYS A 65 -16.12 -7.72 14.75
N MET A 66 -15.39 -7.76 15.87
CA MET A 66 -15.43 -8.89 16.79
C MET A 66 -16.84 -9.09 17.37
N LYS A 67 -17.52 -8.01 17.79
CA LYS A 67 -18.92 -8.05 18.26
C LYS A 67 -19.89 -8.55 17.20
N ALA A 68 -19.71 -8.11 15.96
CA ALA A 68 -20.61 -8.45 14.86
C ALA A 68 -20.42 -9.89 14.38
N LEU A 69 -19.17 -10.38 14.30
CA LEU A 69 -18.84 -11.68 13.72
C LEU A 69 -18.77 -12.80 14.77
N TYR A 70 -18.37 -12.48 15.99
CA TYR A 70 -18.06 -13.44 17.05
C TYR A 70 -18.66 -13.02 18.42
N PRO A 71 -19.96 -12.68 18.49
CA PRO A 71 -20.58 -12.21 19.73
C PRO A 71 -20.48 -13.21 20.89
N GLU A 72 -20.48 -14.51 20.60
CA GLU A 72 -20.42 -15.61 21.58
C GLU A 72 -19.11 -15.65 22.38
N TYR A 73 -18.03 -15.09 21.84
CA TYR A 73 -16.74 -15.03 22.51
C TYR A 73 -16.57 -13.80 23.41
N LEU A 74 -17.54 -12.89 23.45
CA LEU A 74 -17.48 -11.65 24.22
C LEU A 74 -18.20 -11.72 25.57
N THR A 75 -19.05 -12.71 25.77
CA THR A 75 -19.67 -12.99 27.06
C THR A 75 -18.75 -13.91 27.87
N ARG A 76 -18.07 -13.36 28.87
CA ARG A 76 -17.44 -14.17 29.92
C ARG A 76 -18.53 -14.58 30.92
N GLU A 77 -18.66 -15.87 31.18
CA GLU A 77 -19.35 -16.38 32.38
C GLU A 77 -18.62 -15.94 33.66
#